data_AF-A0AAJ1VVR4-F1
#
_entry.id   AF-A0AAJ1VVR4-F1
#
_cell.length_a   1.000
_cell.length_b   1.000
_cell.length_c   1.000
_cell.angle_alpha   90.00
_cell.angle_beta   90.00
_cell.angle_gamma   90.00
#
_symmetry.space_group_name_H-M   'P 1'
#
loop_
_entity.id
_entity.type
_entity.pdbx_description
1 polymer ?
#
loop_
_entity_poly.entity_id
_entity_poly.type
_entity_poly.pdbx_seq_one_letter_code
_entity_poly.pdbx_strand_id
1 'polypeptide(L)'
;MAKPPAEVSFPGDKNRRKKVRMRGIKKASKEIQHRLDKNLEELMDDPEIFVPEIRGEVDNSFFTKDRMAKTLKELSVVASKRNDPRWLRKRMGKKGGDPVCCALAGSLVAASEEDRSTVAVFNNPVFGVASYIRRGSGKQSHLAGIQNHTHPKMRLLVWDEHAKSGQWFFSWDGGFVFTGRTPSPPAEWVDWSLDNSSIELTGDEVRWSKGLDEGTVAGGELTKAGWLRMEFIDGTTVGVSQTALAKTEEQFTQSVAWGMLPPRLSEVASVEWMWRPEGWPEDRDLPEEGVELLEEVLGAWLGLTLEDSVLARSCRSSILNSINDGYVVGSHWFAEDARVDFLEHMTGTTEERDALACILDSLESGVHVRTDGVVLEIEADVVRFEDSACHPNLVSLWPEHGLTVLEEMYGLVDEEAESILSKQERRKQGFGAFLRELGDSRSTARRLERLPWNAATLPGPLAFADDLVRQSVESGVASTVSKARKGKGLDMAMGWAWLNVHDRTESDAWRFDEASRDKGGDWVPALQAVWDAAEDLLLNDNEDSVQDYKAAMKWLAEVSGSGELP
;
A
#
# COMPACT_ATOMS: atom_id res chain seq x y z
N MET A 1 12.48 -16.74 -42.13
CA MET A 1 11.01 -16.94 -42.14
C MET A 1 10.71 -18.18 -42.98
N ALA A 2 10.25 -19.26 -42.35
CA ALA A 2 9.84 -20.49 -43.05
C ALA A 2 8.35 -20.41 -43.43
N LYS A 3 8.00 -20.83 -44.65
CA LYS A 3 6.59 -20.89 -45.11
C LYS A 3 5.83 -21.95 -44.29
N PRO A 4 4.57 -21.69 -43.90
CA PRO A 4 3.74 -22.72 -43.28
C PRO A 4 3.39 -23.82 -44.31
N PRO A 5 3.19 -25.07 -43.86
CA PRO A 5 2.86 -26.18 -44.75
C PRO A 5 1.44 -26.03 -45.33
N ALA A 6 1.26 -26.50 -46.56
CA ALA A 6 0.01 -26.38 -47.31
C ALA A 6 -1.14 -27.17 -46.66
N GLU A 7 -2.32 -26.55 -46.56
CA GLU A 7 -3.57 -27.22 -46.16
C GLU A 7 -3.92 -28.32 -47.18
N VAL A 8 -4.06 -29.55 -46.70
CA VAL A 8 -4.48 -30.70 -47.51
C VAL A 8 -6.00 -30.83 -47.43
N SER A 9 -6.69 -30.66 -48.56
CA SER A 9 -8.16 -30.85 -48.65
C SER A 9 -8.50 -32.30 -48.99
N PHE A 10 -9.36 -32.94 -48.21
CA PHE A 10 -9.80 -34.32 -48.46
C PHE A 10 -11.01 -34.37 -49.42
N PRO A 11 -11.10 -35.39 -50.30
CA PRO A 11 -12.25 -35.61 -51.16
C PRO A 11 -13.53 -35.91 -50.35
N GLY A 12 -14.32 -34.88 -50.10
CA GLY A 12 -15.55 -34.93 -49.29
C GLY A 12 -15.98 -33.56 -48.76
N ASP A 13 -15.05 -32.60 -48.69
CA ASP A 13 -15.33 -31.25 -48.16
C ASP A 13 -16.28 -30.41 -49.03
N LYS A 14 -16.47 -30.76 -50.31
CA LYS A 14 -17.35 -30.02 -51.23
C LYS A 14 -18.85 -30.22 -50.98
N ASN A 15 -19.25 -31.20 -50.15
CA ASN A 15 -20.67 -31.49 -49.86
C ASN A 15 -21.17 -31.06 -48.47
N ARG A 16 -20.33 -30.43 -47.64
CA ARG A 16 -20.84 -29.73 -46.46
C ARG A 16 -21.34 -28.36 -46.91
N ARG A 17 -22.65 -28.24 -47.18
CA ARG A 17 -23.34 -26.94 -47.13
C ARG A 17 -22.85 -26.23 -45.87
N LYS A 18 -22.07 -25.15 -46.02
CA LYS A 18 -21.61 -24.30 -44.92
C LYS A 18 -22.87 -23.86 -44.17
N LYS A 19 -23.20 -24.54 -43.07
CA LYS A 19 -24.27 -24.13 -42.16
C LYS A 19 -23.89 -22.74 -41.70
N VAL A 20 -24.61 -21.73 -42.18
CA VAL A 20 -24.53 -20.37 -41.70
C VAL A 20 -24.81 -20.44 -40.19
N ARG A 21 -23.76 -20.44 -39.37
CA ARG A 21 -23.89 -20.33 -37.92
C ARG A 21 -24.29 -18.89 -37.65
N MET A 22 -25.58 -18.65 -37.42
CA MET A 22 -26.02 -17.39 -36.83
C MET A 22 -25.31 -17.23 -35.48
N ARG A 23 -24.52 -16.15 -35.34
CA ARG A 23 -23.83 -15.84 -34.08
C ARG A 23 -24.87 -15.71 -32.95
N GLY A 24 -24.64 -16.41 -31.84
CA GLY A 24 -25.48 -16.32 -30.63
C GLY A 24 -26.65 -17.30 -30.54
N ILE A 25 -26.88 -18.17 -31.54
CA ILE A 25 -27.93 -19.22 -31.50
C ILE A 25 -27.26 -20.59 -31.42
N LYS A 26 -27.68 -21.43 -30.45
CA LYS A 26 -27.12 -22.76 -30.19
C LYS A 26 -28.23 -23.79 -29.98
N LYS A 27 -27.92 -25.05 -30.23
CA LYS A 27 -28.77 -26.16 -29.77
C LYS A 27 -28.60 -26.28 -28.26
N ALA A 28 -29.68 -26.18 -27.50
CA ALA A 28 -29.65 -26.27 -26.05
C ALA A 28 -29.26 -27.69 -25.58
N SER A 29 -28.58 -27.80 -24.44
CA SER A 29 -28.42 -29.09 -23.75
C SER A 29 -29.79 -29.61 -23.29
N LYS A 30 -29.91 -30.91 -22.99
CA LYS A 30 -31.17 -31.48 -22.48
C LYS A 30 -31.62 -30.81 -21.18
N GLU A 31 -30.69 -30.50 -20.30
CA GLU A 31 -30.95 -29.81 -19.04
C GLU A 31 -31.49 -28.39 -19.25
N ILE A 32 -30.87 -27.61 -20.15
CA ILE A 32 -31.35 -26.27 -20.49
C ILE A 32 -32.74 -26.32 -21.12
N GLN A 33 -32.99 -27.31 -22.00
CA GLN A 33 -34.32 -27.52 -22.59
C GLN A 33 -35.35 -27.81 -21.51
N HIS A 34 -35.10 -28.79 -20.64
CA HIS A 34 -36.03 -29.18 -19.58
C HIS A 34 -36.36 -28.01 -18.63
N ARG A 35 -35.34 -27.24 -18.22
CA ARG A 35 -35.51 -26.05 -17.38
C ARG A 35 -36.34 -24.98 -18.08
N LEU A 36 -36.05 -24.67 -19.34
CA LEU A 36 -36.82 -23.68 -20.11
C LEU A 36 -38.24 -24.14 -20.38
N ASP A 37 -38.44 -25.43 -20.68
CA ASP A 37 -39.77 -26.00 -20.91
C ASP A 37 -40.64 -25.86 -19.66
N LYS A 38 -40.10 -26.24 -18.49
CA LYS A 38 -40.77 -26.04 -17.20
C LYS A 38 -41.13 -24.57 -16.96
N ASN A 39 -40.16 -23.66 -17.10
CA ASN A 39 -40.40 -22.23 -16.90
C ASN A 39 -41.44 -21.65 -17.89
N LEU A 40 -41.46 -22.14 -19.14
CA LEU A 40 -42.43 -21.68 -20.14
C LEU A 40 -43.84 -22.25 -19.89
N GLU A 41 -43.93 -23.46 -19.35
CA GLU A 41 -45.20 -24.05 -18.89
C GLU A 41 -45.76 -23.25 -17.71
N GLU A 42 -44.95 -22.97 -16.69
CA GLU A 42 -45.34 -22.12 -15.55
C GLU A 42 -45.79 -20.73 -16.01
N LEU A 43 -45.10 -20.14 -16.99
CA LEU A 43 -45.48 -18.85 -17.59
C LEU A 43 -46.79 -18.91 -18.40
N MET A 44 -47.12 -20.06 -18.99
CA MET A 44 -48.40 -20.22 -19.70
C MET A 44 -49.57 -20.37 -18.73
N ASP A 45 -49.34 -21.02 -17.59
CA ASP A 45 -50.32 -21.15 -16.52
C ASP A 45 -50.56 -19.80 -15.83
N ASP A 46 -49.48 -19.10 -15.49
CA ASP A 46 -49.48 -17.75 -14.92
C ASP A 46 -48.56 -16.80 -15.71
N PRO A 47 -49.11 -16.02 -16.67
CA PRO A 47 -48.32 -15.04 -17.43
C PRO A 47 -47.76 -13.88 -16.60
N GLU A 48 -48.20 -13.72 -15.35
CA GLU A 48 -47.77 -12.63 -14.46
C GLU A 48 -46.76 -13.12 -13.40
N ILE A 49 -46.33 -14.38 -13.43
CA ILE A 49 -45.42 -15.00 -12.44
C ILE A 49 -44.07 -14.28 -12.25
N PHE A 50 -43.63 -13.48 -13.22
CA PHE A 50 -42.39 -12.70 -13.15
C PHE A 50 -42.61 -11.28 -12.60
N VAL A 51 -43.86 -10.88 -12.35
CA VAL A 51 -44.22 -9.55 -11.84
C VAL A 51 -43.86 -9.49 -10.35
N PRO A 52 -43.17 -8.44 -9.89
CA PRO A 52 -42.84 -8.29 -8.48
C PRO A 52 -44.10 -8.04 -7.64
N GLU A 53 -44.05 -8.41 -6.37
CA GLU A 53 -44.97 -7.93 -5.35
C GLU A 53 -44.89 -6.41 -5.25
N ILE A 54 -46.04 -5.73 -5.35
CA ILE A 54 -46.13 -4.28 -5.34
C ILE A 54 -46.28 -3.80 -3.88
N ARG A 55 -45.18 -3.39 -3.25
CA ARG A 55 -45.19 -2.79 -1.90
C ARG A 55 -45.13 -1.25 -1.94
N GLY A 56 -44.69 -0.66 -3.04
CA GLY A 56 -44.63 0.78 -3.24
C GLY A 56 -45.89 1.40 -3.87
N GLU A 57 -45.92 2.73 -3.91
CA GLU A 57 -47.00 3.48 -4.56
C GLU A 57 -46.96 3.31 -6.09
N VAL A 58 -48.15 3.11 -6.67
CA VAL A 58 -48.38 3.05 -8.12
C VAL A 58 -49.56 3.97 -8.45
N ASP A 59 -49.35 4.98 -9.29
CA ASP A 59 -50.42 5.89 -9.69
C ASP A 59 -51.38 5.19 -10.68
N ASN A 60 -52.55 4.80 -10.19
CA ASN A 60 -53.61 4.15 -10.96
C ASN A 60 -54.60 5.13 -11.61
N SER A 61 -54.33 6.44 -11.57
CA SER A 61 -55.19 7.45 -12.18
C SER A 61 -55.35 7.24 -13.69
N PHE A 62 -56.49 7.64 -14.24
CA PHE A 62 -56.78 7.46 -15.67
C PHE A 62 -55.75 8.13 -16.60
N PHE A 63 -55.16 9.24 -16.17
CA PHE A 63 -54.11 9.98 -16.88
C PHE A 63 -52.70 9.73 -16.32
N THR A 64 -52.49 8.60 -15.63
CA THR A 64 -51.23 8.27 -14.99
C THR A 64 -50.05 8.41 -15.94
N LYS A 65 -48.97 9.03 -15.43
CA LYS A 65 -47.66 9.04 -16.10
C LYS A 65 -46.74 7.95 -15.56
N ASP A 66 -47.17 7.22 -14.53
CA ASP A 66 -46.42 6.14 -13.93
C ASP A 66 -46.20 5.02 -14.95
N ARG A 67 -44.94 4.65 -15.11
CA ARG A 67 -44.50 3.62 -16.05
C ARG A 67 -44.93 2.23 -15.59
N MET A 68 -44.86 1.95 -14.29
CA MET A 68 -45.26 0.68 -13.71
C MET A 68 -46.75 0.46 -13.90
N ALA A 69 -47.58 1.45 -13.57
CA ALA A 69 -49.04 1.38 -13.77
C ALA A 69 -49.42 1.08 -15.22
N LYS A 70 -48.78 1.76 -16.18
CA LYS A 70 -49.01 1.53 -17.61
C LYS A 70 -48.60 0.12 -18.04
N THR A 71 -47.42 -0.32 -17.63
CA THR A 71 -46.92 -1.66 -17.96
C THR A 71 -47.85 -2.73 -17.38
N LEU A 72 -48.24 -2.65 -16.10
CA LEU A 72 -49.17 -3.61 -15.47
C LEU A 72 -50.54 -3.66 -16.19
N LYS A 73 -51.08 -2.50 -16.56
CA LYS A 73 -52.33 -2.44 -17.34
C LYS A 73 -52.20 -3.09 -18.71
N GLU A 74 -51.11 -2.87 -19.43
CA GLU A 74 -50.89 -3.53 -20.72
C GLU A 74 -50.56 -5.03 -20.58
N LEU A 75 -49.89 -5.41 -19.49
CA LEU A 75 -49.49 -6.78 -19.18
C LEU A 75 -50.71 -7.68 -18.98
N SER A 76 -51.69 -7.24 -18.18
CA SER A 76 -52.96 -7.97 -17.99
C SER A 76 -53.72 -8.22 -19.31
N VAL A 77 -53.64 -7.27 -20.26
CA VAL A 77 -54.21 -7.47 -21.60
C VAL A 77 -53.48 -8.58 -22.35
N VAL A 78 -52.14 -8.62 -22.30
CA VAL A 78 -51.34 -9.70 -22.91
C VAL A 78 -51.63 -11.05 -22.23
N ALA A 79 -51.67 -11.08 -20.90
CA ALA A 79 -51.96 -12.27 -20.10
C ALA A 79 -53.34 -12.88 -20.45
N SER A 80 -54.36 -12.04 -20.63
CA SER A 80 -55.70 -12.47 -21.07
C SER A 80 -55.73 -13.10 -22.47
N LYS A 81 -54.70 -12.85 -23.29
CA LYS A 81 -54.55 -13.35 -24.67
C LYS A 81 -53.50 -14.46 -24.80
N ARG A 82 -53.05 -15.07 -23.69
CA ARG A 82 -52.04 -16.13 -23.69
C ARG A 82 -52.34 -17.32 -24.62
N ASN A 83 -53.60 -17.64 -24.82
CA ASN A 83 -54.05 -18.74 -25.68
C ASN A 83 -54.39 -18.32 -27.13
N ASP A 84 -54.04 -17.10 -27.55
CA ASP A 84 -54.23 -16.62 -28.93
C ASP A 84 -52.88 -16.36 -29.64
N PRO A 85 -52.26 -17.40 -30.22
CA PRO A 85 -50.97 -17.26 -30.90
C PRO A 85 -50.98 -16.25 -32.06
N ARG A 86 -52.12 -16.05 -32.73
CA ARG A 86 -52.23 -15.09 -33.82
C ARG A 86 -52.17 -13.65 -33.29
N TRP A 87 -52.85 -13.38 -32.18
CA TRP A 87 -52.79 -12.08 -31.52
C TRP A 87 -51.40 -11.83 -30.94
N LEU A 88 -50.82 -12.82 -30.24
CA LEU A 88 -49.49 -12.70 -29.63
C LEU A 88 -48.39 -12.44 -30.68
N ARG A 89 -48.44 -13.10 -31.85
CA ARG A 89 -47.50 -12.85 -32.95
C ARG A 89 -47.54 -11.41 -33.48
N LYS A 90 -48.71 -10.77 -33.47
CA LYS A 90 -48.84 -9.34 -33.81
C LYS A 90 -48.31 -8.47 -32.68
N ARG A 91 -48.64 -8.82 -31.42
CA ARG A 91 -48.25 -8.05 -30.23
C ARG A 91 -46.74 -8.04 -30.01
N MET A 92 -46.06 -9.18 -30.15
CA MET A 92 -44.61 -9.30 -29.96
C MET A 92 -43.76 -8.48 -30.95
N GLY A 93 -44.37 -8.00 -32.04
CA GLY A 93 -43.74 -7.17 -33.09
C GLY A 93 -44.27 -5.74 -33.16
N LYS A 94 -45.07 -5.28 -32.17
CA LYS A 94 -45.71 -3.97 -32.22
C LYS A 94 -44.67 -2.85 -32.05
N LYS A 95 -44.52 -2.00 -33.08
CA LYS A 95 -43.69 -0.79 -33.00
C LYS A 95 -44.24 0.17 -31.95
N GLY A 96 -43.38 0.65 -31.06
CA GLY A 96 -43.75 1.56 -29.97
C GLY A 96 -44.66 0.95 -28.90
N GLY A 97 -44.81 -0.38 -28.86
CA GLY A 97 -45.47 -1.05 -27.73
C GLY A 97 -44.58 -1.07 -26.49
N ASP A 98 -45.19 -1.27 -25.32
CA ASP A 98 -44.45 -1.48 -24.08
C ASP A 98 -43.45 -2.65 -24.24
N PRO A 99 -42.14 -2.44 -23.96
CA PRO A 99 -41.10 -3.44 -24.20
C PRO A 99 -41.29 -4.74 -23.40
N VAL A 100 -41.74 -4.65 -22.14
CA VAL A 100 -42.00 -5.80 -21.26
C VAL A 100 -43.14 -6.62 -21.86
N CYS A 101 -44.23 -5.98 -22.26
CA CYS A 101 -45.38 -6.64 -22.87
C CYS A 101 -45.05 -7.27 -24.25
N CYS A 102 -44.17 -6.65 -25.03
CA CYS A 102 -43.70 -7.23 -26.29
C CYS A 102 -42.85 -8.49 -26.03
N ALA A 103 -42.02 -8.47 -24.99
CA ALA A 103 -41.22 -9.62 -24.58
C ALA A 103 -42.10 -10.75 -24.01
N LEU A 104 -43.09 -10.43 -23.16
CA LEU A 104 -44.06 -11.40 -22.66
C LEU A 104 -44.80 -12.10 -23.80
N ALA A 105 -45.30 -11.33 -24.78
CA ALA A 105 -45.95 -11.91 -25.95
C ALA A 105 -45.01 -12.83 -26.75
N GLY A 106 -43.72 -12.48 -26.86
CA GLY A 106 -42.71 -13.33 -27.49
C GLY A 106 -42.46 -14.63 -26.71
N SER A 107 -42.38 -14.56 -25.38
CA SER A 107 -42.22 -15.71 -24.50
C SER A 107 -43.43 -16.65 -24.52
N LEU A 108 -44.66 -16.12 -24.53
CA LEU A 108 -45.88 -16.92 -24.67
C LEU A 108 -45.99 -17.58 -26.05
N VAL A 109 -45.54 -16.90 -27.13
CA VAL A 109 -45.42 -17.54 -28.45
C VAL A 109 -44.42 -18.69 -28.40
N ALA A 110 -43.26 -18.50 -27.77
CA ALA A 110 -42.28 -19.58 -27.60
C ALA A 110 -42.85 -20.76 -26.81
N ALA A 111 -43.64 -20.49 -25.75
CA ALA A 111 -44.32 -21.52 -24.98
C ALA A 111 -45.42 -22.25 -25.78
N SER A 112 -46.01 -21.63 -26.80
CA SER A 112 -47.01 -22.30 -27.65
C SER A 112 -46.41 -23.20 -28.75
N GLU A 113 -45.09 -23.18 -28.95
CA GLU A 113 -44.41 -23.93 -30.02
C GLU A 113 -43.92 -25.31 -29.57
N GLU A 114 -43.98 -26.29 -30.49
CA GLU A 114 -43.55 -27.68 -30.26
C GLU A 114 -42.02 -27.87 -30.30
N ASP A 115 -41.30 -27.10 -31.13
CA ASP A 115 -39.82 -27.16 -31.22
C ASP A 115 -39.15 -26.00 -30.48
N ARG A 116 -38.58 -26.32 -29.32
CA ARG A 116 -37.86 -25.40 -28.43
C ARG A 116 -36.37 -25.71 -28.32
N SER A 117 -35.84 -26.56 -29.19
CA SER A 117 -34.47 -27.10 -29.10
C SER A 117 -33.36 -26.08 -29.38
N THR A 118 -33.71 -24.94 -29.95
CA THR A 118 -32.77 -23.90 -30.39
C THR A 118 -32.93 -22.63 -29.55
N VAL A 119 -31.88 -22.26 -28.83
CA VAL A 119 -31.86 -21.13 -27.89
C VAL A 119 -30.83 -20.08 -28.27
N ALA A 120 -31.10 -18.85 -27.87
CA ALA A 120 -30.12 -17.78 -27.81
C ALA A 120 -29.46 -17.75 -26.43
N VAL A 121 -28.25 -17.20 -26.35
CA VAL A 121 -27.54 -16.98 -25.08
C VAL A 121 -27.51 -15.48 -24.79
N PHE A 122 -28.08 -15.09 -23.66
CA PHE A 122 -27.89 -13.78 -23.07
C PHE A 122 -26.69 -13.84 -22.12
N ASN A 123 -25.78 -12.88 -22.24
CA ASN A 123 -24.60 -12.77 -21.38
C ASN A 123 -24.52 -11.32 -20.86
N ASN A 124 -24.51 -11.15 -19.56
CA ASN A 124 -24.32 -9.89 -18.89
C ASN A 124 -23.26 -10.06 -17.78
N PRO A 125 -22.23 -9.18 -17.71
CA PRO A 125 -21.18 -9.28 -16.70
C PRO A 125 -21.68 -9.23 -15.24
N VAL A 126 -22.82 -8.58 -15.00
CA VAL A 126 -23.40 -8.35 -13.67
C VAL A 126 -24.47 -9.40 -13.36
N PHE A 127 -25.39 -9.64 -14.29
CA PHE A 127 -26.54 -10.53 -14.06
C PHE A 127 -26.29 -11.99 -14.48
N GLY A 128 -25.14 -12.28 -15.08
CA GLY A 128 -24.72 -13.61 -15.47
C GLY A 128 -25.17 -14.03 -16.88
N VAL A 129 -25.21 -15.35 -17.09
CA VAL A 129 -25.50 -15.97 -18.39
C VAL A 129 -26.80 -16.76 -18.31
N ALA A 130 -27.71 -16.55 -19.25
CA ALA A 130 -28.90 -17.40 -19.39
C ALA A 130 -29.19 -17.74 -20.85
N SER A 131 -29.72 -18.94 -21.05
CA SER A 131 -30.31 -19.33 -22.32
C SER A 131 -31.79 -18.93 -22.37
N TYR A 132 -32.27 -18.54 -23.55
CA TYR A 132 -33.67 -18.17 -23.77
C TYR A 132 -34.07 -18.39 -25.24
N ILE A 133 -35.36 -18.52 -25.52
CA ILE A 133 -35.90 -18.65 -26.87
C ILE A 133 -36.25 -17.26 -27.40
N ARG A 134 -35.65 -16.89 -28.53
CA ARG A 134 -35.87 -15.59 -29.14
C ARG A 134 -37.09 -15.60 -30.07
N ARG A 135 -38.13 -14.83 -29.72
CA ARG A 135 -39.31 -14.56 -30.56
C ARG A 135 -39.69 -13.08 -30.51
N GLY A 136 -40.16 -12.54 -31.64
CA GLY A 136 -40.59 -11.15 -31.76
C GLY A 136 -39.46 -10.12 -31.70
N SER A 137 -39.84 -8.87 -31.49
CA SER A 137 -38.93 -7.71 -31.36
C SER A 137 -38.74 -7.26 -29.91
N GLY A 138 -39.17 -8.05 -28.93
CA GLY A 138 -38.91 -7.80 -27.52
C GLY A 138 -37.42 -7.70 -27.23
N LYS A 139 -37.05 -6.88 -26.23
CA LYS A 139 -35.66 -6.70 -25.81
C LYS A 139 -35.10 -8.04 -25.31
N GLN A 140 -33.86 -8.34 -25.68
CA GLN A 140 -33.24 -9.63 -25.35
C GLN A 140 -33.13 -9.87 -23.84
N SER A 141 -32.81 -8.83 -23.08
CA SER A 141 -32.73 -8.89 -21.62
C SER A 141 -34.10 -9.18 -20.98
N HIS A 142 -35.18 -8.63 -21.54
CA HIS A 142 -36.55 -8.87 -21.07
C HIS A 142 -37.02 -10.29 -21.38
N LEU A 143 -36.75 -10.77 -22.60
CA LEU A 143 -37.04 -12.18 -22.96
C LEU A 143 -36.26 -13.14 -22.06
N ALA A 144 -34.98 -12.87 -21.83
CA ALA A 144 -34.16 -13.68 -20.94
C ALA A 144 -34.69 -13.66 -19.50
N GLY A 145 -35.07 -12.49 -18.96
CA GLY A 145 -35.61 -12.35 -17.61
C GLY A 145 -36.97 -13.05 -17.43
N ILE A 146 -37.91 -12.86 -18.36
CA ILE A 146 -39.26 -13.49 -18.30
C ILE A 146 -39.17 -15.02 -18.39
N GLN A 147 -38.35 -15.55 -19.31
CA GLN A 147 -38.22 -17.01 -19.50
C GLN A 147 -37.37 -17.68 -18.42
N ASN A 148 -36.62 -16.90 -17.65
CA ASN A 148 -35.84 -17.35 -16.50
C ASN A 148 -36.35 -16.67 -15.22
N HIS A 149 -37.67 -16.53 -15.06
CA HIS A 149 -38.30 -15.82 -13.95
C HIS A 149 -37.99 -16.43 -12.56
N THR A 150 -37.60 -17.69 -12.52
CA THR A 150 -37.12 -18.39 -11.32
C THR A 150 -35.72 -17.96 -10.88
N HIS A 151 -34.95 -17.28 -11.73
CA HIS A 151 -33.60 -16.84 -11.40
C HIS A 151 -33.61 -15.43 -10.79
N PRO A 152 -33.20 -15.23 -9.52
CA PRO A 152 -33.35 -13.96 -8.80
C PRO A 152 -32.73 -12.75 -9.52
N LYS A 153 -31.49 -12.89 -10.01
CA LYS A 153 -30.80 -11.82 -10.75
C LYS A 153 -31.40 -11.56 -12.13
N MET A 154 -31.70 -12.60 -12.90
CA MET A 154 -32.14 -12.44 -14.30
C MET A 154 -33.52 -11.79 -14.43
N ARG A 155 -34.46 -12.06 -13.51
CA ARG A 155 -35.82 -11.48 -13.58
C ARG A 155 -35.83 -9.96 -13.37
N LEU A 156 -34.82 -9.39 -12.70
CA LEU A 156 -34.66 -7.93 -12.56
C LEU A 156 -34.52 -7.24 -13.91
N LEU A 157 -33.84 -7.88 -14.88
CA LEU A 157 -33.55 -7.30 -16.19
C LEU A 157 -34.80 -6.86 -16.97
N VAL A 158 -35.96 -7.44 -16.65
CA VAL A 158 -37.25 -7.07 -17.22
C VAL A 158 -37.60 -5.60 -16.93
N TRP A 159 -37.12 -5.08 -15.81
CA TRP A 159 -37.50 -3.79 -15.24
C TRP A 159 -36.41 -2.72 -15.38
N ASP A 160 -35.39 -2.95 -16.22
CA ASP A 160 -34.24 -2.03 -16.37
C ASP A 160 -34.64 -0.62 -16.81
N GLU A 161 -35.68 -0.48 -17.62
CA GLU A 161 -36.16 0.82 -18.07
C GLU A 161 -37.04 1.52 -17.03
N HIS A 162 -37.69 0.76 -16.15
CA HIS A 162 -38.39 1.28 -14.98
C HIS A 162 -37.39 1.80 -13.95
N ALA A 163 -36.32 1.04 -13.70
CA ALA A 163 -35.22 1.48 -12.85
C ALA A 163 -34.54 2.76 -13.36
N LYS A 164 -34.32 2.87 -14.68
CA LYS A 164 -33.82 4.12 -15.31
C LYS A 164 -34.77 5.31 -15.12
N SER A 165 -36.05 5.08 -14.83
CA SER A 165 -37.03 6.13 -14.50
C SER A 165 -37.14 6.43 -13.00
N GLY A 166 -36.23 5.89 -12.19
CA GLY A 166 -36.16 6.13 -10.74
C GLY A 166 -37.04 5.19 -9.91
N GLN A 167 -37.32 3.98 -10.42
CA GLN A 167 -38.10 2.97 -9.70
C GLN A 167 -37.21 1.85 -9.13
N TRP A 168 -37.60 1.28 -8.00
CA TRP A 168 -36.78 0.34 -7.25
C TRP A 168 -37.38 -1.07 -7.20
N PHE A 169 -36.50 -2.05 -7.37
CA PHE A 169 -36.82 -3.48 -7.39
C PHE A 169 -35.79 -4.27 -6.60
N PHE A 170 -36.24 -5.23 -5.79
CA PHE A 170 -35.41 -6.08 -4.93
C PHE A 170 -35.81 -7.53 -5.10
N SER A 171 -34.83 -8.41 -5.30
CA SER A 171 -35.04 -9.78 -5.76
C SER A 171 -34.05 -10.74 -5.11
N TRP A 172 -34.59 -11.78 -4.48
CA TRP A 172 -33.83 -12.81 -3.77
C TRP A 172 -34.47 -14.20 -3.98
N ASP A 173 -33.82 -15.26 -3.49
CA ASP A 173 -34.46 -16.57 -3.51
C ASP A 173 -35.65 -16.61 -2.53
N GLY A 174 -36.86 -16.76 -3.05
CA GLY A 174 -38.09 -16.71 -2.26
C GLY A 174 -38.94 -15.44 -2.39
N GLY A 175 -38.43 -14.35 -2.98
CA GLY A 175 -39.24 -13.14 -3.13
C GLY A 175 -38.73 -12.11 -4.15
N PHE A 176 -39.67 -11.31 -4.67
CA PHE A 176 -39.39 -10.25 -5.64
C PHE A 176 -40.33 -9.08 -5.41
N VAL A 177 -39.80 -7.89 -5.11
CA VAL A 177 -40.57 -6.73 -4.65
C VAL A 177 -40.25 -5.49 -5.46
N PHE A 178 -41.27 -4.67 -5.70
CA PHE A 178 -41.19 -3.30 -6.18
C PHE A 178 -41.58 -2.33 -5.06
N THR A 179 -40.76 -1.30 -4.84
CA THR A 179 -40.92 -0.35 -3.73
C THR A 179 -41.23 1.08 -4.18
N GLY A 180 -41.57 1.26 -5.46
CA GLY A 180 -41.88 2.60 -5.98
C GLY A 180 -40.61 3.39 -6.27
N ARG A 181 -40.62 4.67 -5.89
CA ARG A 181 -39.47 5.59 -6.08
C ARG A 181 -38.55 5.69 -4.87
N THR A 182 -38.92 5.02 -3.78
CA THR A 182 -38.16 5.02 -2.54
C THR A 182 -37.34 3.72 -2.44
N PRO A 183 -36.03 3.81 -2.17
CA PRO A 183 -35.18 2.63 -1.92
C PRO A 183 -35.49 2.05 -0.54
N SER A 184 -36.45 1.13 -0.46
CA SER A 184 -36.87 0.49 0.79
C SER A 184 -36.64 -1.02 0.70
N PRO A 185 -35.39 -1.49 0.83
CA PRO A 185 -35.07 -2.92 0.70
C PRO A 185 -35.88 -3.75 1.72
N PRO A 186 -36.47 -4.88 1.31
CA PRO A 186 -37.01 -5.87 2.25
C PRO A 186 -35.89 -6.48 3.11
N ALA A 187 -36.15 -6.78 4.39
CA ALA A 187 -35.18 -7.42 5.28
C ALA A 187 -34.71 -8.77 4.72
N GLU A 188 -35.63 -9.54 4.12
CA GLU A 188 -35.31 -10.82 3.50
C GLU A 188 -34.33 -10.68 2.31
N TRP A 189 -34.36 -9.53 1.63
CA TRP A 189 -33.39 -9.22 0.59
C TRP A 189 -32.02 -8.86 1.18
N VAL A 190 -31.98 -8.10 2.28
CA VAL A 190 -30.73 -7.76 2.97
C VAL A 190 -30.04 -9.04 3.44
N ASP A 191 -30.76 -9.89 4.17
CA ASP A 191 -30.25 -11.18 4.66
C ASP A 191 -29.69 -12.05 3.53
N TRP A 192 -30.50 -12.26 2.48
CA TRP A 192 -30.09 -13.09 1.35
C TRP A 192 -28.88 -12.49 0.62
N SER A 193 -28.80 -11.17 0.48
CA SER A 193 -27.70 -10.53 -0.24
C SER A 193 -26.39 -10.60 0.55
N LEU A 194 -26.46 -10.56 1.88
CA LEU A 194 -25.31 -10.72 2.76
C LEU A 194 -24.86 -12.20 2.82
N ASP A 195 -25.79 -13.15 2.91
CA ASP A 195 -25.52 -14.60 2.87
C ASP A 195 -24.89 -15.06 1.54
N ASN A 196 -25.24 -14.37 0.45
CA ASN A 196 -24.73 -14.65 -0.89
C ASN A 196 -23.66 -13.66 -1.36
N SER A 197 -23.12 -12.85 -0.45
CA SER A 197 -22.03 -11.92 -0.78
C SER A 197 -20.71 -12.65 -1.02
N SER A 198 -19.73 -11.96 -1.60
CA SER A 198 -18.41 -12.53 -1.87
C SER A 198 -17.55 -12.73 -0.62
N ILE A 199 -18.00 -12.24 0.54
CA ILE A 199 -17.33 -12.34 1.82
C ILE A 199 -18.19 -13.17 2.77
N GLU A 200 -17.60 -14.19 3.39
CA GLU A 200 -18.28 -14.97 4.42
C GLU A 200 -18.48 -14.13 5.69
N LEU A 201 -19.73 -14.01 6.11
CA LEU A 201 -20.16 -13.25 7.29
C LEU A 201 -20.75 -14.19 8.34
N THR A 202 -20.53 -13.88 9.61
CA THR A 202 -21.14 -14.55 10.77
C THR A 202 -22.06 -13.58 11.49
N GLY A 203 -23.13 -14.07 12.12
CA GLY A 203 -24.12 -13.28 12.85
C GLY A 203 -25.40 -13.03 12.04
N ASP A 204 -26.37 -12.37 12.69
CA ASP A 204 -27.71 -12.10 12.13
C ASP A 204 -27.94 -10.58 11.95
N GLU A 205 -28.37 -9.87 13.00
CA GLU A 205 -28.59 -8.40 12.97
C GLU A 205 -27.27 -7.61 12.92
N VAL A 206 -26.26 -8.08 13.67
CA VAL A 206 -24.88 -7.62 13.58
C VAL A 206 -24.07 -8.72 12.92
N ARG A 207 -23.52 -8.43 11.74
CA ARG A 207 -22.77 -9.38 10.94
C ARG A 207 -21.30 -8.98 10.84
N TRP A 208 -20.40 -9.94 10.85
CA TRP A 208 -18.97 -9.65 10.76
C TRP A 208 -18.20 -10.68 9.94
N SER A 209 -17.16 -10.20 9.26
CA SER A 209 -16.21 -11.04 8.53
C SER A 209 -15.09 -11.58 9.43
N LYS A 210 -14.31 -12.54 8.91
CA LYS A 210 -13.13 -13.07 9.60
C LYS A 210 -12.15 -11.95 9.98
N GLY A 211 -11.70 -11.99 11.25
CA GLY A 211 -10.78 -10.99 11.83
C GLY A 211 -11.48 -9.90 12.65
N LEU A 212 -12.81 -9.96 12.74
CA LEU A 212 -13.65 -9.16 13.63
C LEU A 212 -14.53 -10.10 14.48
N ASP A 213 -15.24 -9.51 15.42
CA ASP A 213 -16.24 -10.15 16.29
C ASP A 213 -17.44 -9.23 16.50
N GLU A 214 -18.52 -9.78 17.05
CA GLU A 214 -19.77 -9.06 17.29
C GLU A 214 -19.59 -7.82 18.17
N GLY A 215 -18.78 -7.91 19.23
CA GLY A 215 -18.56 -6.83 20.18
C GLY A 215 -17.86 -5.64 19.52
N THR A 216 -16.79 -5.93 18.76
CA THR A 216 -16.08 -4.91 17.98
C THR A 216 -17.03 -4.17 17.02
N VAL A 217 -17.88 -4.90 16.29
CA VAL A 217 -18.76 -4.31 15.27
C VAL A 217 -19.94 -3.56 15.89
N ALA A 218 -20.61 -4.15 16.88
CA ALA A 218 -21.75 -3.53 17.56
C ALA A 218 -21.32 -2.29 18.36
N GLY A 219 -20.15 -2.34 18.99
CA GLY A 219 -19.58 -1.23 19.77
C GLY A 219 -18.96 -0.13 18.92
N GLY A 220 -18.72 -0.37 17.63
CA GLY A 220 -17.97 0.55 16.77
C GLY A 220 -16.52 0.73 17.23
N GLU A 221 -15.92 -0.32 17.79
CA GLU A 221 -14.57 -0.25 18.35
C GLU A 221 -13.52 -0.14 17.24
N LEU A 222 -12.55 0.76 17.43
CA LEU A 222 -11.44 0.91 16.48
C LEU A 222 -10.47 -0.26 16.61
N THR A 223 -9.88 -0.68 15.48
CA THR A 223 -8.81 -1.68 15.47
C THR A 223 -7.56 -1.12 14.81
N LYS A 224 -6.38 -1.67 15.16
CA LYS A 224 -5.10 -1.28 14.55
C LYS A 224 -5.11 -1.36 13.02
N ALA A 225 -5.75 -2.41 12.49
CA ALA A 225 -5.89 -2.61 11.05
C ALA A 225 -7.03 -1.78 10.43
N GLY A 226 -7.96 -1.29 11.23
CA GLY A 226 -9.17 -0.66 10.71
C GLY A 226 -10.10 -1.64 10.01
N TRP A 227 -11.35 -1.23 9.87
CA TRP A 227 -12.38 -2.04 9.24
C TRP A 227 -13.50 -1.17 8.67
N LEU A 228 -14.28 -1.73 7.77
CA LEU A 228 -15.42 -1.06 7.17
C LEU A 228 -16.69 -1.42 7.94
N ARG A 229 -17.41 -0.41 8.42
CA ARG A 229 -18.77 -0.54 8.93
C ARG A 229 -19.75 -0.18 7.82
N MET A 230 -20.76 -1.02 7.61
CA MET A 230 -21.87 -0.76 6.69
C MET A 230 -23.18 -0.93 7.46
N GLU A 231 -24.09 0.03 7.37
CA GLU A 231 -25.37 -0.01 8.06
C GLU A 231 -26.50 0.16 7.04
N PHE A 232 -27.40 -0.84 6.98
CA PHE A 232 -28.55 -0.83 6.09
C PHE A 232 -29.71 -0.04 6.71
N ILE A 233 -30.62 0.46 5.87
CA ILE A 233 -31.81 1.21 6.31
C ILE A 233 -32.71 0.40 7.26
N ASP A 234 -32.66 -0.94 7.22
CA ASP A 234 -33.42 -1.81 8.12
C ASP A 234 -32.76 -2.00 9.51
N GLY A 235 -31.58 -1.40 9.73
CA GLY A 235 -30.81 -1.47 10.97
C GLY A 235 -29.73 -2.55 10.99
N THR A 236 -29.65 -3.40 9.95
CA THR A 236 -28.60 -4.44 9.87
C THR A 236 -27.23 -3.79 9.78
N THR A 237 -26.32 -4.19 10.66
CA THR A 237 -24.94 -3.67 10.70
C THR A 237 -23.95 -4.74 10.25
N VAL A 238 -23.02 -4.39 9.37
CA VAL A 238 -22.02 -5.30 8.81
C VAL A 238 -20.61 -4.75 9.01
N GLY A 239 -19.74 -5.54 9.64
CA GLY A 239 -18.32 -5.23 9.80
C GLY A 239 -17.44 -6.06 8.86
N VAL A 240 -16.68 -5.40 8.00
CA VAL A 240 -15.78 -6.06 7.03
C VAL A 240 -14.33 -5.69 7.33
N SER A 241 -13.49 -6.70 7.62
CA SER A 241 -12.07 -6.50 7.91
C SER A 241 -11.30 -6.18 6.63
N GLN A 242 -10.19 -5.44 6.75
CA GLN A 242 -9.28 -5.19 5.63
C GLN A 242 -8.85 -6.50 4.94
N THR A 243 -8.60 -7.56 5.71
CA THR A 243 -8.13 -8.84 5.17
C THR A 243 -9.20 -9.60 4.39
N ALA A 244 -10.48 -9.38 4.72
CA ALA A 244 -11.59 -9.97 3.98
C ALA A 244 -11.77 -9.28 2.63
N LEU A 245 -11.72 -7.94 2.60
CA LEU A 245 -11.79 -7.14 1.36
C LEU A 245 -10.66 -7.45 0.38
N ALA A 246 -9.45 -7.78 0.87
CA ALA A 246 -8.31 -8.04 0.01
C ALA A 246 -8.34 -9.41 -0.73
N LYS A 247 -9.28 -10.31 -0.39
CA LYS A 247 -9.26 -11.73 -0.81
C LYS A 247 -10.33 -12.13 -1.80
N THR A 248 -11.12 -11.19 -2.32
CA THR A 248 -12.31 -11.52 -3.10
C THR A 248 -12.01 -11.60 -4.60
N GLU A 249 -12.48 -12.68 -5.27
CA GLU A 249 -12.48 -12.76 -6.74
C GLU A 249 -13.54 -11.83 -7.34
N GLU A 250 -14.57 -11.51 -6.55
CA GLU A 250 -15.71 -10.69 -6.92
C GLU A 250 -15.90 -9.58 -5.88
N GLN A 251 -16.10 -8.33 -6.35
CA GLN A 251 -16.23 -7.16 -5.47
C GLN A 251 -17.40 -7.33 -4.48
N PHE A 252 -17.17 -7.09 -3.19
CA PHE A 252 -18.16 -7.22 -2.13
C PHE A 252 -19.39 -6.34 -2.39
N THR A 253 -19.17 -5.06 -2.70
CA THR A 253 -20.26 -4.14 -3.08
C THR A 253 -21.07 -4.63 -4.26
N GLN A 254 -20.40 -5.19 -5.27
CA GLN A 254 -21.08 -5.74 -6.43
C GLN A 254 -21.94 -6.96 -6.05
N SER A 255 -21.39 -7.87 -5.24
CA SER A 255 -22.06 -9.11 -4.83
C SER A 255 -23.37 -8.84 -4.07
N VAL A 256 -23.36 -7.87 -3.16
CA VAL A 256 -24.52 -7.42 -2.40
C VAL A 256 -25.51 -6.67 -3.31
N ALA A 257 -25.03 -5.85 -4.24
CA ALA A 257 -25.89 -5.05 -5.12
C ALA A 257 -26.66 -5.87 -6.17
N TRP A 258 -26.28 -7.11 -6.45
CA TRP A 258 -26.83 -7.90 -7.55
C TRP A 258 -28.31 -8.27 -7.42
N GLY A 259 -28.84 -8.30 -6.20
CA GLY A 259 -30.24 -8.57 -5.95
C GLY A 259 -31.15 -7.34 -6.15
N MET A 260 -30.63 -6.16 -6.48
CA MET A 260 -31.44 -4.95 -6.62
C MET A 260 -31.29 -4.26 -7.98
N LEU A 261 -32.28 -3.42 -8.29
CA LEU A 261 -32.28 -2.59 -9.49
C LEU A 261 -32.98 -1.25 -9.20
N PRO A 262 -32.31 -0.10 -9.39
CA PRO A 262 -30.91 0.04 -9.81
C PRO A 262 -29.89 -0.47 -8.75
N PRO A 263 -28.69 -0.90 -9.16
CA PRO A 263 -27.67 -1.43 -8.25
C PRO A 263 -26.89 -0.29 -7.57
N ARG A 264 -27.54 0.47 -6.68
CA ARG A 264 -26.98 1.64 -6.00
C ARG A 264 -27.01 1.43 -4.49
N LEU A 265 -25.92 0.92 -3.91
CA LEU A 265 -25.87 0.59 -2.48
C LEU A 265 -25.89 1.83 -1.58
N SER A 266 -25.34 2.95 -2.05
CA SER A 266 -25.33 4.23 -1.32
C SER A 266 -26.71 4.79 -1.00
N GLU A 267 -27.76 4.27 -1.63
CA GLU A 267 -29.15 4.69 -1.41
C GLU A 267 -29.89 3.77 -0.42
N VAL A 268 -29.27 2.64 -0.03
CA VAL A 268 -29.85 1.62 0.86
C VAL A 268 -29.00 1.31 2.08
N ALA A 269 -27.76 1.80 2.11
CA ALA A 269 -26.83 1.64 3.22
C ALA A 269 -25.90 2.85 3.35
N SER A 270 -25.50 3.16 4.57
CA SER A 270 -24.39 4.05 4.90
C SER A 270 -23.13 3.23 5.18
N VAL A 271 -21.97 3.87 5.07
CA VAL A 271 -20.68 3.22 5.31
C VAL A 271 -19.73 4.17 6.04
N GLU A 272 -18.91 3.60 6.91
CA GLU A 272 -17.91 4.30 7.69
C GLU A 272 -16.61 3.47 7.72
N TRP A 273 -15.47 4.15 7.74
CA TRP A 273 -14.17 3.51 7.92
C TRP A 273 -13.72 3.68 9.38
N MET A 274 -13.68 2.57 10.10
CA MET A 274 -13.42 2.51 11.53
C MET A 274 -11.92 2.38 11.80
N TRP A 275 -11.19 3.50 11.69
CA TRP A 275 -9.75 3.53 11.94
C TRP A 275 -9.26 4.93 12.29
N ARG A 276 -8.25 5.01 13.16
CA ARG A 276 -7.45 6.21 13.42
C ARG A 276 -5.97 5.82 13.48
N PRO A 277 -5.04 6.76 13.21
CA PRO A 277 -3.62 6.51 13.41
C PRO A 277 -3.33 6.07 14.85
N GLU A 278 -2.39 5.15 15.03
CA GLU A 278 -1.92 4.80 16.38
C GLU A 278 -1.29 6.04 17.04
N GLY A 279 -1.64 6.32 18.29
CA GLY A 279 -1.21 7.53 19.01
C GLY A 279 -2.15 8.73 18.86
N TRP A 280 -3.14 8.68 17.96
CA TRP A 280 -4.14 9.75 17.83
C TRP A 280 -5.03 9.85 19.08
N PRO A 281 -5.29 11.05 19.63
CA PRO A 281 -6.10 11.20 20.85
C PRO A 281 -7.55 10.75 20.63
N GLU A 282 -8.14 10.06 21.62
CA GLU A 282 -9.52 9.56 21.52
C GLU A 282 -10.55 10.71 21.45
N ASP A 283 -10.28 11.80 22.17
CA ASP A 283 -11.11 13.00 22.26
C ASP A 283 -10.87 14.02 21.13
N ARG A 284 -9.97 13.70 20.20
CA ARG A 284 -9.66 14.55 19.04
C ARG A 284 -10.30 13.99 17.77
N ASP A 285 -11.15 14.79 17.14
CA ASP A 285 -11.72 14.47 15.83
C ASP A 285 -10.65 14.46 14.73
N LEU A 286 -10.88 13.66 13.68
CA LEU A 286 -10.03 13.67 12.50
C LEU A 286 -10.17 15.03 11.76
N PRO A 287 -9.14 15.45 11.01
CA PRO A 287 -9.22 16.67 10.20
C PRO A 287 -10.40 16.64 9.23
N GLU A 288 -11.13 17.76 9.11
CA GLU A 288 -12.34 17.87 8.28
C GLU A 288 -12.08 17.49 6.81
N GLU A 289 -10.97 17.98 6.24
CA GLU A 289 -10.52 17.61 4.89
C GLU A 289 -10.32 16.10 4.73
N GLY A 290 -9.77 15.44 5.77
CA GLY A 290 -9.60 13.99 5.78
C GLY A 290 -10.92 13.23 5.80
N VAL A 291 -11.93 13.75 6.50
CA VAL A 291 -13.28 13.19 6.55
C VAL A 291 -13.97 13.34 5.19
N GLU A 292 -13.89 14.52 4.56
CA GLU A 292 -14.45 14.73 3.22
C GLU A 292 -13.81 13.79 2.18
N LEU A 293 -12.48 13.70 2.16
CA LEU A 293 -11.76 12.78 1.27
C LEU A 293 -12.09 11.30 1.57
N LEU A 294 -12.36 10.95 2.82
CA LEU A 294 -12.79 9.61 3.19
C LEU A 294 -14.20 9.31 2.65
N GLU A 295 -15.13 10.26 2.77
CA GLU A 295 -16.48 10.13 2.21
C GLU A 295 -16.46 9.98 0.69
N GLU A 296 -15.59 10.71 -0.02
CA GLU A 296 -15.41 10.56 -1.46
C GLU A 296 -14.92 9.15 -1.84
N VAL A 297 -13.94 8.62 -1.11
CA VAL A 297 -13.41 7.26 -1.32
C VAL A 297 -14.50 6.20 -1.08
N LEU A 298 -15.25 6.33 0.01
CA LEU A 298 -16.35 5.43 0.36
C LEU A 298 -17.50 5.50 -0.65
N GLY A 299 -17.84 6.71 -1.09
CA GLY A 299 -18.84 6.94 -2.15
C GLY A 299 -18.41 6.34 -3.49
N ALA A 300 -17.13 6.48 -3.86
CA ALA A 300 -16.57 5.85 -5.05
C ALA A 300 -16.63 4.31 -4.99
N TRP A 301 -16.40 3.73 -3.81
CA TRP A 301 -16.51 2.29 -3.57
C TRP A 301 -17.95 1.79 -3.65
N LEU A 302 -18.90 2.46 -2.99
CA LEU A 302 -20.33 2.17 -3.11
C LEU A 302 -20.87 2.35 -4.54
N GLY A 303 -20.29 3.30 -5.28
CA GLY A 303 -20.56 3.55 -6.69
C GLY A 303 -19.96 2.53 -7.66
N LEU A 304 -19.29 1.49 -7.16
CA LEU A 304 -18.62 0.45 -7.93
C LEU A 304 -17.49 0.99 -8.84
N THR A 305 -16.89 2.13 -8.47
CA THR A 305 -15.79 2.76 -9.21
C THR A 305 -14.42 2.53 -8.57
N LEU A 306 -14.40 2.12 -7.30
CA LEU A 306 -13.21 1.72 -6.55
C LEU A 306 -13.27 0.23 -6.18
N GLU A 307 -12.15 -0.47 -6.31
CA GLU A 307 -12.04 -1.88 -5.95
C GLU A 307 -11.80 -2.09 -4.44
N ASP A 308 -12.34 -3.18 -3.89
CA ASP A 308 -12.18 -3.63 -2.50
C ASP A 308 -10.71 -3.65 -2.06
N SER A 309 -9.82 -4.14 -2.93
CA SER A 309 -8.40 -4.35 -2.65
C SER A 309 -7.63 -3.05 -2.36
N VAL A 310 -8.15 -1.91 -2.83
CA VAL A 310 -7.52 -0.59 -2.68
C VAL A 310 -8.20 0.23 -1.58
N LEU A 311 -9.46 -0.08 -1.23
CA LEU A 311 -10.29 0.70 -0.30
C LEU A 311 -9.54 1.07 0.98
N ALA A 312 -9.04 0.09 1.71
CA ALA A 312 -8.39 0.32 3.01
C ALA A 312 -7.15 1.24 2.90
N ARG A 313 -6.38 1.11 1.81
CA ARG A 313 -5.22 1.98 1.57
C ARG A 313 -5.68 3.40 1.27
N SER A 314 -6.69 3.57 0.41
CA SER A 314 -7.24 4.87 0.08
C SER A 314 -7.80 5.58 1.31
N CYS A 315 -8.61 4.90 2.13
CA CYS A 315 -9.16 5.47 3.35
C CYS A 315 -8.08 5.94 4.33
N ARG A 316 -7.04 5.12 4.57
CA ARG A 316 -5.92 5.51 5.42
C ARG A 316 -5.13 6.68 4.85
N SER A 317 -4.90 6.69 3.54
CA SER A 317 -4.19 7.76 2.84
C SER A 317 -4.94 9.09 2.98
N SER A 318 -6.27 9.10 2.82
CA SER A 318 -7.11 10.29 3.01
C SER A 318 -6.93 10.87 4.42
N ILE A 319 -6.98 10.02 5.45
CA ILE A 319 -6.80 10.44 6.84
C ILE A 319 -5.38 10.94 7.08
N LEU A 320 -4.37 10.12 6.77
CA LEU A 320 -2.97 10.40 7.08
C LEU A 320 -2.45 11.66 6.37
N ASN A 321 -2.86 11.91 5.13
CA ASN A 321 -2.41 13.09 4.36
C ASN A 321 -3.11 14.39 4.79
N SER A 322 -4.27 14.30 5.45
CA SER A 322 -5.00 15.47 5.97
C SER A 322 -4.51 16.00 7.32
N ILE A 323 -3.62 15.26 7.99
CA ILE A 323 -3.06 15.67 9.29
C ILE A 323 -2.10 16.84 9.07
N ASN A 324 -2.28 17.91 9.83
CA ASN A 324 -1.59 19.19 9.62
C ASN A 324 -0.62 19.55 10.76
N ASP A 325 -0.43 18.66 11.73
CA ASP A 325 0.45 18.87 12.87
C ASP A 325 1.12 17.58 13.36
N GLY A 326 2.26 17.75 14.03
CA GLY A 326 3.01 16.67 14.69
C GLY A 326 3.82 15.81 13.72
N TYR A 327 4.08 14.57 14.11
CA TYR A 327 4.87 13.61 13.32
C TYR A 327 4.00 12.43 12.89
N VAL A 328 3.92 12.17 11.58
CA VAL A 328 3.22 11.04 11.00
C VAL A 328 4.24 10.06 10.44
N VAL A 329 4.24 8.81 10.91
CA VAL A 329 5.09 7.75 10.34
C VAL A 329 4.32 6.47 10.10
N GLY A 330 4.21 6.08 8.83
CA GLY A 330 3.42 4.93 8.40
C GLY A 330 1.96 5.07 8.86
N SER A 331 1.58 4.34 9.92
CA SER A 331 0.24 4.36 10.52
C SER A 331 0.18 4.97 11.92
N HIS A 332 1.26 5.62 12.37
CA HIS A 332 1.37 6.24 13.69
C HIS A 332 1.38 7.76 13.56
N TRP A 333 0.85 8.42 14.60
CA TRP A 333 0.94 9.84 14.81
C TRP A 333 1.53 10.11 16.20
N PHE A 334 2.40 11.11 16.27
CA PHE A 334 3.00 11.61 17.50
C PHE A 334 2.73 13.11 17.60
N ALA A 335 2.42 13.57 18.80
CA ALA A 335 2.28 14.99 19.09
C ALA A 335 3.60 15.75 18.83
N GLU A 336 3.51 17.06 18.62
CA GLU A 336 4.67 17.93 18.36
C GLU A 336 5.71 17.88 19.48
N ASP A 337 5.28 17.72 20.73
CA ASP A 337 6.15 17.59 21.90
C ASP A 337 6.70 16.16 22.11
N ALA A 338 6.21 15.16 21.36
CA ALA A 338 6.60 13.76 21.46
C ALA A 338 7.72 13.38 20.46
N ARG A 339 8.60 14.32 20.11
CA ARG A 339 9.70 14.12 19.16
C ARG A 339 10.62 12.95 19.53
N VAL A 340 10.90 12.76 20.82
CA VAL A 340 11.77 11.67 21.29
C VAL A 340 11.13 10.33 21.00
N ASP A 341 9.85 10.16 21.35
CA ASP A 341 9.10 8.93 21.09
C ASP A 341 8.98 8.63 19.59
N PHE A 342 8.80 9.68 18.78
CA PHE A 342 8.83 9.58 17.32
C PHE A 342 10.17 9.04 16.80
N LEU A 343 11.29 9.62 17.23
CA LEU A 343 12.63 9.17 16.81
C LEU A 343 12.95 7.75 17.31
N GLU A 344 12.50 7.38 18.51
CA GLU A 344 12.63 6.02 19.03
C GLU A 344 11.82 4.99 18.23
N HIS A 345 10.66 5.39 17.71
CA HIS A 345 9.85 4.58 16.79
C HIS A 345 10.55 4.33 15.45
N MET A 346 11.43 5.24 15.03
CA MET A 346 12.19 5.07 13.79
C MET A 346 13.20 3.91 13.90
N THR A 347 13.25 3.09 12.86
CA THR A 347 14.15 1.94 12.75
C THR A 347 15.47 2.37 12.11
N GLY A 348 16.56 2.38 12.87
CA GLY A 348 17.89 2.76 12.40
C GLY A 348 18.93 2.71 13.51
N THR A 349 20.17 3.04 13.18
CA THR A 349 21.23 3.20 14.19
C THR A 349 21.06 4.50 14.98
N THR A 350 21.74 4.63 16.11
CA THR A 350 21.70 5.88 16.89
C THR A 350 22.19 7.06 16.06
N GLU A 351 23.26 6.87 15.29
CA GLU A 351 23.81 7.91 14.42
C GLU A 351 22.81 8.34 13.33
N GLU A 352 22.02 7.41 12.78
CA GLU A 352 20.96 7.74 11.81
C GLU A 352 19.81 8.52 12.44
N ARG A 353 19.42 8.19 13.68
CA ARG A 353 18.38 8.94 14.41
C ARG A 353 18.86 10.34 14.78
N ASP A 354 20.11 10.48 15.20
CA ASP A 354 20.71 11.78 15.52
C ASP A 354 20.81 12.67 14.27
N ALA A 355 21.16 12.07 13.11
CA ALA A 355 21.14 12.78 11.83
C ALA A 355 19.73 13.23 11.45
N LEU A 356 18.72 12.36 11.58
CA LEU A 356 17.33 12.77 11.37
C LEU A 356 16.91 13.87 12.34
N ALA A 357 17.27 13.74 13.62
CA ALA A 357 16.98 14.76 14.63
C ALA A 357 17.55 16.12 14.19
N CYS A 358 18.81 16.17 13.77
CA CYS A 358 19.44 17.38 13.26
C CYS A 358 18.70 17.98 12.06
N ILE A 359 18.25 17.15 11.12
CA ILE A 359 17.44 17.62 9.98
C ILE A 359 16.14 18.26 10.48
N LEU A 360 15.43 17.62 11.40
CA LEU A 360 14.17 18.14 11.95
C LEU A 360 14.35 19.50 12.63
N ASP A 361 15.49 19.75 13.29
CA ASP A 361 15.79 21.05 13.90
C ASP A 361 16.00 22.16 12.86
N SER A 362 16.36 21.80 11.64
CA SER A 362 16.61 22.74 10.54
C SER A 362 15.39 23.00 9.65
N LEU A 363 14.29 22.26 9.84
CA LEU A 363 13.11 22.42 8.99
C LEU A 363 12.39 23.72 9.33
N GLU A 364 12.18 24.56 8.30
CA GLU A 364 11.41 25.80 8.42
C GLU A 364 9.91 25.61 8.15
N SER A 365 9.54 24.48 7.55
CA SER A 365 8.18 24.10 7.16
C SER A 365 7.96 22.60 7.30
N GLY A 366 6.71 22.15 7.16
CA GLY A 366 6.40 20.73 7.13
C GLY A 366 7.01 20.02 5.94
N VAL A 367 7.18 18.70 6.06
CA VAL A 367 7.78 17.87 5.03
C VAL A 367 7.02 16.56 4.88
N HIS A 368 6.88 16.06 3.66
CA HIS A 368 6.40 14.72 3.36
C HIS A 368 7.42 13.96 2.52
N VAL A 369 8.00 12.93 3.12
CA VAL A 369 8.90 11.97 2.46
C VAL A 369 8.11 10.73 2.08
N ARG A 370 8.00 10.50 0.77
CA ARG A 370 7.28 9.37 0.20
C ARG A 370 8.19 8.16 0.03
N THR A 371 7.60 6.97 -0.04
CA THR A 371 8.32 5.70 -0.28
C THR A 371 9.07 5.64 -1.62
N ASP A 372 8.68 6.46 -2.61
CA ASP A 372 9.40 6.59 -3.89
C ASP A 372 10.59 7.55 -3.82
N GLY A 373 10.84 8.12 -2.65
CA GLY A 373 11.97 8.99 -2.35
C GLY A 373 11.72 10.47 -2.65
N VAL A 374 10.52 10.84 -3.11
CA VAL A 374 10.13 12.23 -3.34
C VAL A 374 9.91 12.93 -2.00
N VAL A 375 10.52 14.11 -1.87
CA VAL A 375 10.34 15.04 -0.75
C VAL A 375 9.43 16.17 -1.20
N LEU A 376 8.38 16.45 -0.42
CA LEU A 376 7.45 17.54 -0.65
C LEU A 376 7.46 18.47 0.56
N GLU A 377 7.73 19.75 0.34
CA GLU A 377 7.47 20.77 1.35
C GLU A 377 5.97 20.98 1.51
N ILE A 378 5.51 21.13 2.75
CA ILE A 378 4.11 21.34 3.09
C ILE A 378 4.01 22.59 3.97
N GLU A 379 3.00 23.42 3.71
CA GLU A 379 2.76 24.64 4.48
C GLU A 379 2.34 24.38 5.93
N ALA A 380 1.75 23.21 6.20
CA ALA A 380 1.33 22.81 7.53
C ALA A 380 2.51 22.32 8.38
N ASP A 381 2.43 22.50 9.69
CA ASP A 381 3.49 22.15 10.66
C ASP A 381 3.53 20.64 10.97
N VAL A 382 3.67 19.82 9.91
CA VAL A 382 3.66 18.35 9.98
C VAL A 382 4.89 17.74 9.32
N VAL A 383 5.49 16.77 9.99
CA VAL A 383 6.54 15.92 9.42
C VAL A 383 5.93 14.56 9.11
N ARG A 384 5.91 14.16 7.84
CA ARG A 384 5.29 12.92 7.37
C ARG A 384 6.29 12.02 6.67
N PHE A 385 6.54 10.85 7.23
CA PHE A 385 7.34 9.80 6.61
C PHE A 385 6.47 8.58 6.30
N GLU A 386 6.41 8.14 5.04
CA GLU A 386 5.66 6.92 4.71
C GLU A 386 6.36 5.65 5.22
N ASP A 387 7.67 5.69 5.43
CA ASP A 387 8.49 4.60 5.94
C ASP A 387 9.09 4.96 7.31
N SER A 388 9.08 4.00 8.24
CA SER A 388 9.69 4.13 9.58
C SER A 388 11.20 3.92 9.61
N ALA A 389 11.82 3.46 8.52
CA ALA A 389 13.27 3.26 8.49
C ALA A 389 14.01 4.60 8.35
N CYS A 390 15.06 4.84 9.15
CA CYS A 390 15.84 6.07 9.05
C CYS A 390 16.58 6.17 7.71
N HIS A 391 17.15 5.05 7.24
CA HIS A 391 18.00 5.04 6.06
C HIS A 391 17.33 5.59 4.78
N PRO A 392 16.13 5.12 4.36
CA PRO A 392 15.45 5.68 3.19
C PRO A 392 15.10 7.16 3.33
N ASN A 393 14.63 7.58 4.51
CA ASN A 393 14.31 8.99 4.77
C ASN A 393 15.56 9.88 4.68
N LEU A 394 16.67 9.43 5.26
CA LEU A 394 17.97 10.12 5.13
C LEU A 394 18.42 10.18 3.67
N VAL A 395 18.29 9.10 2.89
CA VAL A 395 18.64 9.12 1.46
C VAL A 395 17.86 10.20 0.71
N SER A 396 16.57 10.38 1.02
CA SER A 396 15.73 11.40 0.39
C SER A 396 16.06 12.82 0.82
N LEU A 397 16.34 13.02 2.12
CA LEU A 397 16.59 14.35 2.70
C LEU A 397 18.05 14.82 2.55
N TRP A 398 18.99 13.90 2.32
CA TRP A 398 20.41 14.20 2.27
C TRP A 398 20.83 15.28 1.26
N PRO A 399 20.30 15.33 0.02
CA PRO A 399 20.73 16.33 -0.94
C PRO A 399 20.50 17.78 -0.47
N GLU A 400 19.47 18.01 0.33
CA GLU A 400 19.09 19.34 0.80
C GLU A 400 19.64 19.62 2.21
N HIS A 401 19.64 18.63 3.10
CA HIS A 401 19.98 18.83 4.51
C HIS A 401 21.32 18.23 4.94
N GLY A 402 22.03 17.52 4.05
CA GLY A 402 23.25 16.81 4.41
C GLY A 402 24.38 17.72 4.87
N LEU A 403 24.48 18.95 4.35
CA LEU A 403 25.47 19.93 4.81
C LEU A 403 25.20 20.36 6.26
N THR A 404 23.94 20.60 6.63
CA THR A 404 23.53 20.93 8.00
C THR A 404 23.90 19.80 8.96
N VAL A 405 23.65 18.55 8.58
CA VAL A 405 24.05 17.39 9.38
C VAL A 405 25.58 17.32 9.58
N LEU A 406 26.35 17.57 8.52
CA LEU A 406 27.82 17.57 8.58
C LEU A 406 28.36 18.70 9.48
N GLU A 407 27.74 19.87 9.43
CA GLU A 407 28.10 21.02 10.25
C GLU A 407 27.76 20.80 11.72
N GLU A 408 26.49 20.52 12.04
CA GLU A 408 26.01 20.44 13.42
C GLU A 408 26.56 19.22 14.17
N MET A 409 26.60 18.04 13.54
CA MET A 409 27.05 16.82 14.22
C MET A 409 28.58 16.67 14.24
N TYR A 410 29.27 17.13 13.18
CA TYR A 410 30.70 16.84 13.00
C TYR A 410 31.58 18.10 12.93
N GLY A 411 31.00 19.30 12.88
CA GLY A 411 31.73 20.56 12.74
C GLY A 411 32.53 20.60 11.44
N LEU A 412 31.96 20.08 10.34
CA LEU A 412 32.53 20.09 9.01
C LEU A 412 31.84 21.16 8.17
N VAL A 413 32.63 22.04 7.56
CA VAL A 413 32.14 23.21 6.80
C VAL A 413 32.86 23.31 5.44
N ASP A 414 32.39 24.21 4.59
CA ASP A 414 33.01 24.59 3.31
C ASP A 414 33.26 23.40 2.35
N GLU A 415 34.36 23.44 1.59
CA GLU A 415 34.71 22.48 0.54
C GLU A 415 34.84 21.03 1.06
N GLU A 416 35.18 20.85 2.34
CA GLU A 416 35.29 19.53 2.95
C GLU A 416 33.90 18.89 3.08
N ALA A 417 32.91 19.63 3.59
CA ALA A 417 31.54 19.17 3.74
C ALA A 417 30.92 18.88 2.36
N GLU A 418 31.11 19.75 1.37
CA GLU A 418 30.61 19.54 0.00
C GLU A 418 31.20 18.27 -0.66
N SER A 419 32.50 18.02 -0.43
CA SER A 419 33.18 16.82 -0.92
C SER A 419 32.60 15.54 -0.32
N ILE A 420 32.28 15.55 0.98
CA ILE A 420 31.68 14.42 1.68
C ILE A 420 30.24 14.19 1.23
N LEU A 421 29.43 15.26 1.14
CA LEU A 421 28.06 15.22 0.62
C LEU A 421 28.02 14.53 -0.75
N SER A 422 28.80 15.04 -1.72
CA SER A 422 28.80 14.51 -3.09
C SER A 422 29.34 13.07 -3.18
N LYS A 423 30.29 12.70 -2.32
CA LYS A 423 30.76 11.30 -2.24
C LYS A 423 29.66 10.37 -1.78
N GLN A 424 28.90 10.76 -0.75
CA GLN A 424 27.85 9.92 -0.19
C GLN A 424 26.70 9.72 -1.18
N GLU A 425 26.29 10.77 -1.90
CA GLU A 425 25.29 10.69 -2.97
C GLU A 425 25.68 9.71 -4.09
N ARG A 426 26.98 9.66 -4.44
CA ARG A 426 27.50 8.80 -5.52
C ARG A 426 27.73 7.36 -5.10
N ARG A 427 28.34 7.14 -3.93
CA ARG A 427 28.71 5.79 -3.44
C ARG A 427 27.52 5.02 -2.89
N LYS A 428 26.47 5.71 -2.40
CA LYS A 428 25.29 5.11 -1.77
C LYS A 428 25.65 4.12 -0.64
N GLN A 429 26.62 4.47 0.19
CA GLN A 429 26.92 3.69 1.39
C GLN A 429 25.73 3.77 2.35
N GLY A 430 25.48 2.71 3.13
CA GLY A 430 24.46 2.74 4.18
C GLY A 430 24.77 3.84 5.20
N PHE A 431 23.80 4.69 5.48
CA PHE A 431 23.96 5.87 6.35
C PHE A 431 24.51 5.51 7.73
N GLY A 432 24.01 4.46 8.38
CA GLY A 432 24.53 4.05 9.70
C GLY A 432 26.01 3.65 9.72
N ALA A 433 26.57 3.14 8.61
CA ALA A 433 28.01 2.88 8.53
C ALA A 433 28.79 4.17 8.21
N PHE A 434 28.28 4.95 7.26
CA PHE A 434 28.88 6.22 6.84
C PHE A 434 28.99 7.23 7.99
N LEU A 435 27.92 7.45 8.74
CA LEU A 435 27.87 8.40 9.86
C LEU A 435 28.77 7.95 11.03
N ARG A 436 28.86 6.64 11.27
CA ARG A 436 29.76 6.09 12.29
C ARG A 436 31.23 6.26 11.90
N GLU A 437 31.59 5.88 10.67
CA GLU A 437 32.96 6.07 10.16
C GLU A 437 33.38 7.54 10.20
N LEU A 438 32.46 8.45 9.89
CA LEU A 438 32.70 9.89 9.99
C LEU A 438 32.93 10.34 11.44
N GLY A 439 32.11 9.86 12.37
CA GLY A 439 32.27 10.13 13.80
C GLY A 439 33.59 9.62 14.37
N ASP A 440 33.98 8.38 14.02
CA ASP A 440 35.24 7.78 14.45
C ASP A 440 36.44 8.55 13.90
N SER A 441 36.39 8.95 12.62
CA SER A 441 37.42 9.76 11.98
C SER A 441 37.55 11.13 12.65
N ARG A 442 36.44 11.81 12.93
CA ARG A 442 36.45 13.13 13.57
C ARG A 442 36.91 13.08 15.02
N SER A 443 36.47 12.07 15.77
CA SER A 443 36.93 11.81 17.14
C SER A 443 38.45 11.60 17.18
N THR A 444 38.97 10.80 16.25
CA THR A 444 40.42 10.57 16.10
C THR A 444 41.16 11.85 15.75
N ALA A 445 40.67 12.63 14.77
CA ALA A 445 41.29 13.90 14.39
C ALA A 445 41.35 14.90 15.57
N ARG A 446 40.25 15.05 16.32
CA ARG A 446 40.20 15.92 17.52
C ARG A 446 41.18 15.48 18.59
N ARG A 447 41.33 14.18 18.84
CA ARG A 447 42.34 13.66 19.76
C ARG A 447 43.74 14.07 19.28
N LEU A 448 44.06 13.85 18.01
CA LEU A 448 45.36 14.17 17.43
C LEU A 448 45.71 15.67 17.40
N GLU A 449 44.72 16.57 17.44
CA GLU A 449 44.91 18.03 17.59
C GLU A 449 45.43 18.43 18.98
N ARG A 450 45.24 17.58 20.01
CA ARG A 450 45.80 17.82 21.36
C ARG A 450 47.33 17.73 21.39
N LEU A 451 47.92 17.08 20.38
CA LEU A 451 49.37 16.97 20.29
C LEU A 451 50.00 18.35 20.04
N PRO A 452 51.01 18.75 20.83
CA PRO A 452 51.51 20.12 20.82
C PRO A 452 52.35 20.51 19.60
N TRP A 453 52.81 19.54 18.80
CA TRP A 453 53.59 19.80 17.58
C TRP A 453 52.89 19.25 16.35
N ASN A 454 52.99 19.99 15.24
CA ASN A 454 52.55 19.48 13.93
C ASN A 454 53.57 18.47 13.40
N ALA A 455 53.10 17.41 12.72
CA ALA A 455 53.95 16.31 12.23
C ALA A 455 55.16 16.76 11.37
N ALA A 456 55.05 17.91 10.69
CA ALA A 456 56.12 18.46 9.85
C ALA A 456 57.13 19.36 10.58
N THR A 457 56.96 19.62 11.87
CA THR A 457 57.76 20.62 12.62
C THR A 457 58.90 20.03 13.45
N LEU A 458 58.85 18.74 13.76
CA LEU A 458 59.86 18.06 14.56
C LEU A 458 61.09 17.65 13.72
N PRO A 459 62.31 17.68 14.28
CA PRO A 459 63.49 17.13 13.62
C PRO A 459 63.46 15.59 13.64
N GLY A 460 64.08 14.94 12.66
CA GLY A 460 64.34 13.50 12.74
C GLY A 460 65.37 13.18 13.85
N PRO A 461 65.20 12.11 14.65
CA PRO A 461 64.16 11.07 14.59
C PRO A 461 62.86 11.33 15.38
N LEU A 462 62.71 12.50 16.02
CA LEU A 462 61.52 12.82 16.82
C LEU A 462 60.24 12.91 15.98
N ALA A 463 60.35 13.42 14.75
CA ALA A 463 59.25 13.40 13.79
C ALA A 463 58.76 11.97 13.49
N PHE A 464 59.68 11.00 13.46
CA PHE A 464 59.32 9.60 13.23
C PHE A 464 58.63 8.99 14.46
N ALA A 465 59.04 9.37 15.67
CA ALA A 465 58.36 8.97 16.90
C ALA A 465 56.93 9.52 16.96
N ASP A 466 56.74 10.82 16.71
CA ASP A 466 55.42 11.47 16.68
C ASP A 466 54.52 10.85 15.60
N ASP A 467 55.06 10.54 14.43
CA ASP A 467 54.35 9.88 13.34
C ASP A 467 53.93 8.43 13.68
N LEU A 468 54.72 7.70 14.48
CA LEU A 468 54.34 6.39 15.01
C LEU A 468 53.24 6.52 16.07
N VAL A 469 53.31 7.50 16.97
CA VAL A 469 52.25 7.81 17.94
C VAL A 469 50.94 8.14 17.22
N ARG A 470 50.97 9.08 16.26
CA ARG A 470 49.79 9.46 15.47
C ARG A 470 49.16 8.28 14.75
N GLN A 471 49.98 7.47 14.07
CA GLN A 471 49.48 6.29 13.36
C GLN A 471 48.94 5.20 14.32
N SER A 472 49.53 5.07 15.50
CA SER A 472 49.05 4.09 16.49
C SER A 472 47.69 4.47 17.09
N VAL A 473 47.40 5.76 17.23
CA VAL A 473 46.06 6.25 17.65
C VAL A 473 45.05 6.05 16.53
N GLU A 474 45.45 6.29 15.28
CA GLU A 474 44.57 6.15 14.10
C GLU A 474 44.24 4.69 13.77
N SER A 475 45.22 3.79 13.84
CA SER A 475 45.11 2.43 13.29
C SER A 475 45.61 1.33 14.24
N GLY A 476 45.86 1.67 15.50
CA GLY A 476 46.41 0.76 16.50
C GLY A 476 47.92 0.52 16.36
N VAL A 477 48.57 0.20 17.48
CA VAL A 477 50.02 -0.09 17.57
C VAL A 477 50.47 -1.17 16.59
N ALA A 478 49.62 -2.15 16.26
CA ALA A 478 49.99 -3.20 15.32
C ALA A 478 50.29 -2.68 13.90
N SER A 479 49.64 -1.60 13.47
CA SER A 479 49.79 -1.00 12.14
C SER A 479 51.16 -0.33 11.96
N THR A 480 51.79 0.10 13.06
CA THR A 480 53.05 0.87 13.05
C THR A 480 54.29 -0.02 12.92
N VAL A 481 54.17 -1.31 13.22
CA VAL A 481 55.27 -2.30 13.16
C VAL A 481 55.99 -2.32 11.80
N SER A 482 55.22 -2.33 10.70
CA SER A 482 55.79 -2.34 9.34
C SER A 482 56.57 -1.07 9.03
N LYS A 483 56.12 0.07 9.57
CA LYS A 483 56.73 1.38 9.38
C LYS A 483 58.00 1.51 10.22
N ALA A 484 57.93 1.13 11.50
CA ALA A 484 59.08 1.08 12.41
C ALA A 484 60.25 0.24 11.82
N ARG A 485 59.94 -0.88 11.16
CA ARG A 485 60.94 -1.74 10.47
C ARG A 485 61.63 -1.09 9.25
N LYS A 486 61.04 -0.06 8.66
CA LYS A 486 61.52 0.57 7.40
C LYS A 486 62.28 1.87 7.62
N GLY A 487 62.44 2.31 8.87
CA GLY A 487 63.22 3.49 9.22
C GLY A 487 64.66 3.39 8.69
N LYS A 488 65.30 4.53 8.43
CA LYS A 488 66.69 4.61 7.96
C LYS A 488 67.49 5.55 8.86
N GLY A 489 68.77 5.24 9.07
CA GLY A 489 69.63 6.07 9.92
C GLY A 489 69.07 6.17 11.35
N LEU A 490 68.91 7.38 11.88
CA LEU A 490 68.37 7.57 13.23
C LEU A 490 66.91 7.10 13.37
N ASP A 491 66.11 7.12 12.31
CA ASP A 491 64.74 6.59 12.34
C ASP A 491 64.73 5.06 12.49
N MET A 492 65.80 4.38 12.06
CA MET A 492 65.97 2.94 12.29
C MET A 492 66.18 2.63 13.77
N ALA A 493 66.98 3.46 14.47
CA ALA A 493 67.15 3.38 15.92
C ALA A 493 65.84 3.69 16.66
N MET A 494 65.09 4.70 16.22
CA MET A 494 63.78 5.03 16.80
C MET A 494 62.73 3.93 16.55
N GLY A 495 62.74 3.33 15.36
CA GLY A 495 61.91 2.17 15.04
C GLY A 495 62.24 0.96 15.92
N TRP A 496 63.52 0.74 16.24
CA TRP A 496 63.92 -0.29 17.20
C TRP A 496 63.41 0.03 18.61
N ALA A 497 63.57 1.27 19.07
CA ALA A 497 63.06 1.71 20.38
C ALA A 497 61.54 1.48 20.49
N TRP A 498 60.77 1.86 19.47
CA TRP A 498 59.32 1.69 19.42
C TRP A 498 58.88 0.22 19.49
N LEU A 499 59.60 -0.68 18.79
CA LEU A 499 59.31 -2.11 18.88
C LEU A 499 59.60 -2.68 20.27
N ASN A 500 60.59 -2.15 21.00
CA ASN A 500 60.87 -2.56 22.38
C ASN A 500 59.80 -2.05 23.35
N VAL A 501 59.37 -0.78 23.22
CA VAL A 501 58.28 -0.18 24.03
C VAL A 501 57.00 -1.02 23.98
N HIS A 502 56.74 -1.68 22.86
CA HIS A 502 55.52 -2.50 22.67
C HIS A 502 55.74 -4.01 22.68
N ASP A 503 56.90 -4.48 23.16
CA ASP A 503 57.26 -5.91 23.24
C ASP A 503 57.10 -6.66 21.89
N ARG A 504 57.44 -6.01 20.77
CA ARG A 504 57.31 -6.57 19.40
C ARG A 504 58.64 -6.90 18.74
N THR A 505 59.67 -7.23 19.53
CA THR A 505 61.05 -7.42 19.07
C THR A 505 61.44 -8.86 18.74
N GLU A 506 60.68 -9.86 19.22
CA GLU A 506 61.10 -11.28 19.29
C GLU A 506 61.48 -11.95 17.95
N SER A 507 61.15 -11.37 16.80
CA SER A 507 61.46 -11.96 15.47
C SER A 507 62.22 -11.06 14.49
N ASP A 508 62.59 -9.83 14.88
CA ASP A 508 63.05 -8.80 13.94
C ASP A 508 64.41 -8.16 14.26
N ALA A 509 65.08 -8.55 15.35
CA ALA A 509 66.38 -7.99 15.73
C ALA A 509 67.44 -8.04 14.60
N TRP A 510 67.37 -9.04 13.73
CA TRP A 510 68.27 -9.22 12.58
C TRP A 510 68.11 -8.14 11.49
N ARG A 511 66.98 -7.42 11.45
CA ARG A 511 66.71 -6.36 10.47
C ARG A 511 67.39 -5.02 10.82
N PHE A 512 67.88 -4.88 12.05
CA PHE A 512 68.48 -3.66 12.57
C PHE A 512 69.99 -3.86 12.76
N ASP A 513 70.79 -2.90 12.29
CA ASP A 513 72.22 -2.92 12.55
C ASP A 513 72.52 -2.71 14.04
N GLU A 514 73.70 -3.16 14.49
CA GLU A 514 74.10 -3.12 15.90
C GLU A 514 74.08 -1.69 16.46
N ALA A 515 74.56 -0.70 15.70
CA ALA A 515 74.59 0.69 16.14
C ALA A 515 73.19 1.30 16.29
N SER A 516 72.23 0.90 15.44
CA SER A 516 70.82 1.30 15.59
C SER A 516 70.15 0.62 16.78
N ARG A 517 70.50 -0.65 17.08
CA ARG A 517 69.96 -1.37 18.24
C ARG A 517 70.45 -0.80 19.56
N ASP A 518 71.74 -0.48 19.64
CA ASP A 518 72.34 0.12 20.83
C ASP A 518 71.72 1.51 21.10
N LYS A 519 71.71 2.39 20.09
CA LYS A 519 71.09 3.73 20.21
C LYS A 519 69.61 3.65 20.52
N GLY A 520 68.87 2.80 19.82
CA GLY A 520 67.43 2.63 20.04
C GLY A 520 67.14 2.05 21.43
N GLY A 521 68.00 1.15 21.92
CA GLY A 521 67.93 0.61 23.28
C GLY A 521 68.03 1.69 24.35
N ASP A 522 68.96 2.63 24.18
CA ASP A 522 69.12 3.78 25.09
C ASP A 522 67.90 4.72 25.07
N TRP A 523 67.15 4.76 23.98
CA TRP A 523 65.96 5.62 23.83
C TRP A 523 64.67 5.00 24.37
N VAL A 524 64.63 3.69 24.64
CA VAL A 524 63.42 2.98 25.09
C VAL A 524 62.76 3.65 26.30
N PRO A 525 63.46 4.01 27.39
CA PRO A 525 62.81 4.62 28.55
C PRO A 525 62.16 5.97 28.23
N ALA A 526 62.83 6.78 27.41
CA ALA A 526 62.32 8.09 27.02
C ALA A 526 61.13 7.97 26.05
N LEU A 527 61.19 7.04 25.10
CA LEU A 527 60.10 6.77 24.17
C LEU A 527 58.89 6.12 24.86
N GLN A 528 59.11 5.27 25.87
CA GLN A 528 58.04 4.73 26.70
C GLN A 528 57.29 5.88 27.40
N ALA A 529 58.00 6.83 28.00
CA ALA A 529 57.38 7.99 28.63
C ALA A 529 56.60 8.85 27.63
N VAL A 530 57.05 8.95 26.37
CA VAL A 530 56.31 9.63 25.30
C VAL A 530 55.03 8.88 24.97
N TRP A 531 55.10 7.55 24.84
CA TRP A 531 53.94 6.71 24.58
C TRP A 531 52.92 6.77 25.71
N ASP A 532 53.34 6.60 26.97
CA ASP A 532 52.46 6.61 28.14
C ASP A 532 51.73 7.96 28.25
N ALA A 533 52.45 9.08 28.08
CA ALA A 533 51.84 10.40 28.08
C ALA A 533 50.91 10.63 26.88
N ALA A 534 51.20 10.04 25.73
CA ALA A 534 50.32 10.10 24.56
C ALA A 534 49.05 9.26 24.75
N GLU A 535 49.17 8.06 25.32
CA GLU A 535 48.05 7.19 25.64
C GLU A 535 47.11 7.88 26.64
N ASP A 536 47.67 8.49 27.69
CA ASP A 536 46.87 9.25 28.65
C ASP A 536 46.19 10.47 28.04
N LEU A 537 46.90 11.24 27.21
CA LEU A 537 46.39 12.44 26.56
C LEU A 537 45.33 12.15 25.47
N LEU A 538 45.56 11.11 24.66
CA LEU A 538 44.83 10.87 23.41
C LEU A 538 43.78 9.75 23.53
N LEU A 539 44.01 8.75 24.39
CA LEU A 539 43.13 7.60 24.54
C LEU A 539 42.36 7.60 25.86
N ASN A 540 42.96 8.10 26.95
CA ASN A 540 42.32 8.19 28.27
C ASN A 540 41.72 9.59 28.57
N ASP A 541 41.72 10.50 27.60
CA ASP A 541 41.15 11.86 27.69
C ASP A 541 41.68 12.70 28.88
N ASN A 542 42.93 12.52 29.28
CA ASN A 542 43.59 13.33 30.32
C ASN A 542 44.32 14.54 29.72
N GLU A 543 43.65 15.69 29.65
CA GLU A 543 44.22 16.91 29.04
C GLU A 543 45.46 17.46 29.76
N ASP A 544 45.61 17.20 31.06
CA ASP A 544 46.77 17.65 31.84
C ASP A 544 48.08 16.96 31.40
N SER A 545 47.98 15.76 30.81
CA SER A 545 49.11 14.97 30.29
C SER A 545 49.81 15.63 29.09
N VAL A 546 49.31 16.75 28.56
CA VAL A 546 50.02 17.51 27.53
C VAL A 546 51.37 18.03 28.02
N GLN A 547 51.49 18.33 29.33
CA GLN A 547 52.78 18.74 29.91
C GLN A 547 53.74 17.56 30.04
N ASP A 548 53.22 16.39 30.39
CA ASP A 548 53.98 15.15 30.46
C ASP A 548 54.48 14.73 29.08
N TYR A 549 53.63 14.82 28.05
CA TYR A 549 54.02 14.57 26.67
C TYR A 549 55.13 15.53 26.22
N LYS A 550 55.03 16.82 26.58
CA LYS A 550 56.08 17.81 26.29
C LYS A 550 57.39 17.49 27.00
N ALA A 551 57.33 17.11 28.27
CA ALA A 551 58.50 16.75 29.07
C ALA A 551 59.17 15.48 28.54
N ALA A 552 58.38 14.46 28.20
CA ALA A 552 58.86 13.21 27.63
C ALA A 552 59.49 13.42 26.26
N MET A 553 58.89 14.25 25.38
CA MET A 553 59.50 14.58 24.10
C MET A 553 60.80 15.37 24.23
N LYS A 554 60.93 16.26 25.22
CA LYS A 554 62.20 16.95 25.53
C LYS A 554 63.27 15.96 25.99
N TRP A 555 62.91 15.04 26.88
CA TRP A 555 63.82 14.01 27.33
C TRP A 555 64.27 13.12 26.16
N LEU A 556 63.33 12.72 25.29
CA LEU A 556 63.64 11.96 24.08
C LEU A 556 64.60 12.73 23.16
N ALA A 557 64.40 14.05 22.99
CA ALA A 557 65.27 14.92 22.20
C ALA A 557 66.70 14.99 22.75
N GLU A 558 66.86 15.05 24.07
CA GLU A 558 68.14 15.07 24.76
C GLU A 558 68.91 13.77 24.55
N VAL A 559 68.27 12.62 24.74
CA VAL A 559 68.91 11.31 24.59
C VAL A 559 69.17 10.93 23.12
N SER A 560 68.36 11.43 22.19
CA SER A 560 68.56 11.22 20.74
C SER A 560 69.56 12.20 20.12
N GLY A 561 69.94 13.27 20.83
CA GLY A 561 70.82 14.32 20.33
C GLY A 561 70.17 15.20 19.25
N SER A 562 68.85 15.35 19.28
CA SER A 562 68.07 16.05 18.23
C SER A 562 68.03 17.57 18.37
N GLY A 563 68.55 18.13 19.47
CA GLY A 563 68.57 19.58 19.73
C GLY A 563 67.30 20.09 20.41
N GLU A 564 67.17 21.42 20.53
CA GLU A 564 66.00 22.06 21.15
C GLU A 564 64.74 21.89 20.27
N LEU A 565 63.62 21.55 20.92
CA LEU A 565 62.31 21.46 20.29
C LEU A 565 61.78 22.86 19.93
N PRO A 566 61.06 23.00 18.80
CA PRO A 566 60.45 24.26 18.39
C PRO A 566 59.31 24.74 19.29
#